data_AF-A0A316E740-F1
#
_entry.id   AF-A0A316E740-F1
#
_cell.length_a   1.000
_cell.length_b   1.000
_cell.length_c   1.000
_cell.angle_alpha   90.00
_cell.angle_beta   90.00
_cell.angle_gamma   90.00
#
_symmetry.space_group_name_H-M   'P 1'
#
loop_
_entity.id
_entity.type
_entity.pdbx_description
1 polymer ?
#
loop_
_entity_poly.entity_id
_entity_poly.type
_entity_poly.pdbx_seq_one_letter_code
_entity_poly.pdbx_strand_id
1 'polypeptide(L)'
;MNPILKQLVIDTLTRKLNKKPKDFNAYSEGELAKGLVAFKGTLWGYFKDFLFITAGVFSAAFGFKGFLLTNHFIDGGATGISLLISAITSIPLAILLVVVNIPFILLGYRIMGKSFALKTALAISGLALVVATISFPNITNDNLLVALFGGFFLGAGIGLSVRGGAVIDGTEVLAIFLSRKFGTTMGDIIIMINVLIFGTAAYFLSVEIALYSMVTYLSASKTLDFVIEGIEEYTGVTIVSPLNEEIRDIIINKLGHGVTMYNGKGGYGKMGESKNIEIIYTVVTRLELNKLNEAIKNIDPEAFVVMSSIKDTKGGMIKKRPLDH
;
A
#
# COMPACT_ATOMS: atom_id res chain seq x y z
N MET A 1 23.59 18.77 -27.61
CA MET A 1 22.41 18.16 -26.95
C MET A 1 21.38 17.83 -28.04
N ASN A 2 20.94 16.57 -28.14
CA ASN A 2 20.01 16.09 -29.17
C ASN A 2 18.70 16.94 -29.15
N PRO A 3 18.06 17.31 -30.27
CA PRO A 3 16.90 18.22 -30.29
C PRO A 3 15.73 17.73 -29.42
N ILE A 4 15.53 16.41 -29.39
CA ILE A 4 14.52 15.74 -28.56
C ILE A 4 14.80 15.95 -27.07
N LEU A 5 16.06 15.87 -26.66
CA LEU A 5 16.46 16.08 -25.26
C LEU A 5 16.26 17.54 -24.84
N LYS A 6 16.48 18.50 -25.75
CA LYS A 6 16.19 19.93 -25.49
C LYS A 6 14.70 20.14 -25.22
N GLN A 7 13.84 19.58 -26.06
CA GLN A 7 12.38 19.73 -25.95
C GLN A 7 11.83 19.09 -24.67
N LEU A 8 12.31 17.89 -24.32
CA LEU A 8 11.91 17.20 -23.09
C LEU A 8 12.34 17.93 -21.80
N VAL A 9 13.52 18.56 -21.81
CA VAL A 9 14.00 19.37 -20.68
C VAL A 9 13.18 20.65 -20.53
N ILE A 10 12.81 21.31 -21.64
CA ILE A 10 11.92 22.48 -21.62
C ILE A 10 10.54 22.10 -21.08
N ASP A 11 9.95 21.01 -21.55
CA ASP A 11 8.63 20.57 -21.10
C ASP A 11 8.62 20.24 -19.60
N THR A 12 9.72 19.65 -19.11
CA THR A 12 9.90 19.36 -17.68
C THR A 12 10.06 20.63 -16.85
N LEU A 13 10.85 21.60 -17.33
CA LEU A 13 11.02 22.91 -16.69
C LEU A 13 9.71 23.70 -16.65
N THR A 14 8.97 23.70 -17.75
CA THR A 14 7.70 24.40 -17.93
C THR A 14 6.63 23.82 -17.00
N ARG A 15 6.52 22.48 -16.93
CA ARG A 15 5.59 21.79 -16.01
C ARG A 15 5.93 21.98 -14.53
N LYS A 16 7.22 21.93 -14.16
CA LYS A 16 7.63 21.91 -12.74
C LYS A 16 7.82 23.31 -12.14
N LEU A 17 8.17 24.31 -12.95
CA LEU A 17 8.31 25.72 -12.52
C LEU A 17 7.07 26.56 -12.79
N ASN A 18 6.02 25.99 -13.39
CA ASN A 18 4.76 26.66 -13.74
C ASN A 18 4.97 27.97 -14.54
N LYS A 19 6.02 28.01 -15.37
CA LYS A 19 6.37 29.15 -16.23
C LYS A 19 5.77 28.96 -17.62
N LYS A 20 5.44 30.05 -18.33
CA LYS A 20 5.07 29.99 -19.75
C LYS A 20 6.23 29.38 -20.57
N PRO A 21 5.94 28.55 -21.60
CA PRO A 21 6.99 27.98 -22.45
C PRO A 21 7.79 29.12 -23.09
N LYS A 22 9.12 29.06 -22.94
CA LYS A 22 10.07 29.98 -23.59
C LYS A 22 10.97 29.18 -24.52
N ASP A 23 11.58 29.85 -25.49
CA ASP A 23 12.62 29.25 -26.33
C ASP A 23 13.78 28.73 -25.50
N PHE A 24 14.39 27.61 -25.92
CA PHE A 24 15.51 26.96 -25.22
C PHE A 24 16.66 27.93 -24.90
N ASN A 25 16.91 28.87 -25.80
CA ASN A 25 17.99 29.86 -25.70
C ASN A 25 17.67 31.00 -24.71
N ALA A 26 16.44 31.09 -24.20
CA ALA A 26 16.02 32.11 -23.23
C ALA A 26 16.20 31.67 -21.76
N TYR A 27 16.65 30.43 -21.51
CA TYR A 27 16.95 29.91 -20.18
C TYR A 27 18.42 30.10 -19.84
N SER A 28 18.72 30.52 -18.61
CA SER A 28 20.11 30.60 -18.14
C SER A 28 20.72 29.21 -17.98
N GLU A 29 22.06 29.10 -18.04
CA GLU A 29 22.77 27.82 -17.86
C GLU A 29 22.39 27.13 -16.53
N GLY A 30 22.15 27.92 -15.47
CA GLY A 30 21.68 27.40 -14.17
C GLY A 30 20.24 26.89 -14.19
N GLU A 31 19.34 27.50 -14.96
CA GLU A 31 17.96 27.01 -15.15
C GLU A 31 17.95 25.72 -15.99
N LEU A 32 18.77 25.64 -17.03
CA LEU A 32 18.95 24.44 -17.85
C LEU A 32 19.55 23.27 -17.04
N ALA A 33 20.54 23.54 -16.19
CA ALA A 33 21.11 22.53 -15.29
C ALA A 33 20.08 21.99 -14.29
N LYS A 34 19.28 22.87 -13.66
CA LYS A 34 18.16 22.46 -12.79
C LYS A 34 17.12 21.64 -13.55
N GLY A 35 16.85 21.99 -14.81
CA GLY A 35 15.95 21.25 -15.70
C GLY A 35 16.43 19.86 -16.03
N LEU A 36 17.72 19.71 -16.35
CA LEU A 36 18.35 18.42 -16.60
C LEU A 36 18.35 17.51 -15.37
N VAL A 37 18.63 18.05 -14.18
CA VAL A 37 18.55 17.30 -12.92
C VAL A 37 17.12 16.87 -12.62
N ALA A 38 16.15 17.78 -12.79
CA ALA A 38 14.73 17.46 -12.62
C ALA A 38 14.26 16.39 -13.62
N PHE A 39 14.67 16.50 -14.89
CA PHE A 39 14.36 15.55 -15.95
C PHE A 39 14.94 14.16 -15.68
N LYS A 40 16.22 14.08 -15.27
CA LYS A 40 16.84 12.81 -14.84
C LYS A 40 16.07 12.19 -13.67
N GLY A 41 15.65 13.00 -12.69
CA GLY A 41 14.84 12.53 -11.56
C GLY A 41 13.48 11.96 -11.99
N THR A 42 12.79 12.63 -12.93
CA THR A 42 11.51 12.16 -13.48
C THR A 42 11.66 10.88 -14.30
N LEU A 43 12.69 10.78 -15.14
CA LEU A 43 13.02 9.55 -15.88
C LEU A 43 13.32 8.38 -14.95
N TRP A 44 14.09 8.63 -13.90
CA TRP A 44 14.41 7.62 -12.90
C TRP A 44 13.16 7.14 -12.15
N GLY A 45 12.24 8.06 -11.85
CA GLY A 45 10.91 7.73 -11.31
C GLY A 45 10.14 6.78 -12.24
N TYR A 46 10.00 7.13 -13.52
CA TYR A 46 9.32 6.27 -14.49
C TYR A 46 9.97 4.90 -14.68
N PHE A 47 11.31 4.83 -14.64
CA PHE A 47 12.03 3.57 -14.72
C PHE A 47 11.76 2.67 -13.50
N LYS A 48 11.78 3.25 -12.29
CA LYS A 48 11.40 2.55 -11.06
C LYS A 48 9.97 2.04 -11.11
N ASP A 49 9.04 2.90 -11.54
CA ASP A 49 7.63 2.55 -11.69
C ASP A 49 7.46 1.37 -12.64
N PHE A 50 8.14 1.40 -13.79
CA PHE A 50 8.11 0.31 -14.76
C PHE A 50 8.66 -1.00 -14.20
N LEU A 51 9.77 -0.95 -13.45
CA LEU A 51 10.36 -2.12 -12.81
C LEU A 51 9.42 -2.73 -11.77
N PHE A 52 8.82 -1.89 -10.92
CA PHE A 52 7.83 -2.32 -9.92
C PHE A 52 6.59 -2.94 -10.57
N ILE A 53 6.02 -2.32 -11.60
CA ILE A 53 4.87 -2.85 -12.33
C ILE A 53 5.21 -4.19 -12.99
N THR A 54 6.37 -4.28 -13.65
CA THR A 54 6.78 -5.51 -14.33
C THR A 54 6.98 -6.65 -13.33
N ALA A 55 7.73 -6.42 -12.25
CA ALA A 55 7.90 -7.41 -11.18
C ALA A 55 6.55 -7.80 -10.56
N GLY A 56 5.66 -6.83 -10.37
CA GLY A 56 4.31 -7.06 -9.87
C GLY A 56 3.47 -7.96 -10.77
N VAL A 57 3.48 -7.70 -12.08
CA VAL A 57 2.81 -8.50 -13.10
C VAL A 57 3.31 -9.95 -13.10
N PHE A 58 4.62 -10.16 -13.07
CA PHE A 58 5.19 -11.51 -13.05
C PHE A 58 4.86 -12.26 -11.75
N SER A 59 4.91 -11.59 -10.60
CA SER A 59 4.51 -12.16 -9.31
C SER A 59 3.03 -12.57 -9.28
N ALA A 60 2.14 -11.67 -9.72
CA ALA A 60 0.70 -11.95 -9.80
C ALA A 60 0.41 -13.11 -10.77
N ALA A 61 1.04 -13.12 -11.94
CA ALA A 61 0.88 -14.21 -12.90
C ALA A 61 1.36 -15.56 -12.34
N PHE A 62 2.46 -15.56 -11.60
CA PHE A 62 2.97 -16.75 -10.92
C PHE A 62 2.00 -17.24 -9.84
N GLY A 63 1.44 -16.34 -9.02
CA GLY A 63 0.38 -16.66 -8.06
C GLY A 63 -0.85 -17.30 -8.73
N PHE A 64 -1.32 -16.71 -9.84
CA PHE A 64 -2.46 -17.24 -10.59
C PHE A 64 -2.20 -18.62 -11.19
N LYS A 65 -1.17 -18.75 -12.02
CA LYS A 65 -0.91 -19.98 -12.78
C LYS A 65 -0.26 -21.07 -11.96
N GLY A 66 0.65 -20.71 -11.07
CA GLY A 66 1.41 -21.68 -10.26
C GLY A 66 0.58 -22.30 -9.13
N PHE A 67 -0.46 -21.61 -8.68
CA PHE A 67 -1.27 -22.02 -7.52
C PHE A 67 -2.79 -22.01 -7.81
N LEU A 68 -3.37 -20.84 -8.04
CA LEU A 68 -4.84 -20.67 -7.95
C LEU A 68 -5.62 -21.38 -9.06
N LEU A 69 -5.12 -21.35 -10.30
CA LEU A 69 -5.80 -21.93 -11.46
C LEU A 69 -5.93 -23.45 -11.39
N THR A 70 -4.97 -24.13 -10.77
CA THR A 70 -4.99 -25.60 -10.65
C THR A 70 -6.17 -26.08 -9.82
N ASN A 71 -6.52 -25.36 -8.75
CA ASN A 71 -7.53 -25.78 -7.78
C ASN A 71 -8.82 -24.95 -7.86
N HIS A 72 -8.99 -24.17 -8.93
CA HIS A 72 -10.14 -23.28 -9.16
C HIS A 72 -10.39 -22.29 -8.02
N PHE A 73 -9.34 -21.92 -7.28
CA PHE A 73 -9.46 -20.91 -6.23
C PHE A 73 -9.57 -19.53 -6.83
N ILE A 74 -10.39 -18.72 -6.21
CA ILE A 74 -10.74 -17.38 -6.66
C ILE A 74 -10.08 -16.38 -5.72
N ASP A 75 -9.66 -15.24 -6.25
CA ASP A 75 -9.29 -14.08 -5.44
C ASP A 75 -10.52 -13.19 -5.17
N GLY A 76 -10.35 -12.13 -4.38
CA GLY A 76 -11.32 -11.03 -4.37
C GLY A 76 -11.33 -10.23 -5.67
N GLY A 77 -12.26 -9.29 -5.74
CA GLY A 77 -12.17 -8.20 -6.70
C GLY A 77 -12.47 -8.52 -8.19
N ALA A 78 -11.96 -7.67 -9.08
CA ALA A 78 -12.15 -7.77 -10.53
C ALA A 78 -11.49 -9.02 -11.09
N THR A 79 -10.37 -9.41 -10.50
CA THR A 79 -9.69 -10.64 -10.88
C THR A 79 -10.45 -11.87 -10.41
N GLY A 80 -11.03 -11.84 -9.21
CA GLY A 80 -11.94 -12.87 -8.73
C GLY A 80 -13.15 -13.07 -9.64
N ILE A 81 -13.77 -11.97 -10.08
CA ILE A 81 -14.87 -12.01 -11.07
C ILE A 81 -14.40 -12.67 -12.37
N SER A 82 -13.19 -12.32 -12.84
CA SER A 82 -12.62 -12.88 -14.08
C SER A 82 -12.38 -14.39 -13.96
N LEU A 83 -11.85 -14.86 -12.82
CA LEU A 83 -11.65 -16.27 -12.53
C LEU A 83 -12.97 -17.03 -12.44
N LEU A 84 -13.96 -16.47 -11.75
CA LEU A 84 -15.28 -17.09 -11.61
C LEU A 84 -15.94 -17.27 -12.98
N ILE A 85 -15.94 -16.23 -13.82
CA ILE A 85 -16.48 -16.29 -15.18
C ILE A 85 -15.68 -17.33 -16.00
N SER A 86 -14.35 -17.36 -15.89
CA SER A 86 -13.52 -18.34 -16.61
C SER A 86 -13.70 -19.78 -16.13
N ALA A 87 -14.18 -20.00 -14.90
CA ALA A 87 -14.44 -21.33 -14.36
C ALA A 87 -15.80 -21.87 -14.84
N ILE A 88 -16.80 -21.00 -14.99
CA ILE A 88 -18.14 -21.37 -15.44
C ILE A 88 -18.32 -21.27 -16.97
N THR A 89 -17.45 -20.53 -17.66
CA THR A 89 -17.46 -20.37 -19.12
C THR A 89 -16.13 -20.85 -19.72
N SER A 90 -16.13 -21.24 -20.99
CA SER A 90 -14.89 -21.60 -21.70
C SER A 90 -14.10 -20.39 -22.23
N ILE A 91 -14.37 -19.18 -21.70
CA ILE A 91 -13.68 -17.96 -22.14
C ILE A 91 -12.29 -17.91 -21.49
N PRO A 92 -11.22 -17.65 -22.27
CA PRO A 92 -9.87 -17.54 -21.71
C PRO A 92 -9.76 -16.43 -20.65
N LEU A 93 -9.20 -16.77 -19.48
CA LEU A 93 -8.97 -15.84 -18.37
C LEU A 93 -8.25 -14.56 -18.82
N ALA A 94 -7.25 -14.65 -19.69
CA ALA A 94 -6.50 -13.49 -20.18
C ALA A 94 -7.41 -12.42 -20.83
N ILE A 95 -8.46 -12.84 -21.54
CA ILE A 95 -9.42 -11.91 -22.16
C ILE A 95 -10.30 -11.27 -21.07
N LEU A 96 -10.78 -12.08 -20.13
CA LEU A 96 -11.62 -11.63 -19.03
C LEU A 96 -10.91 -10.62 -18.13
N LEU A 97 -9.62 -10.84 -17.83
CA LEU A 97 -8.81 -9.90 -17.05
C LEU A 97 -8.80 -8.50 -17.67
N VAL A 98 -8.70 -8.39 -19.01
CA VAL A 98 -8.75 -7.09 -19.67
C VAL A 98 -10.18 -6.55 -19.66
N VAL A 99 -11.14 -7.33 -20.14
CA VAL A 99 -12.54 -6.88 -20.37
C VAL A 99 -13.22 -6.46 -19.07
N VAL A 100 -13.11 -7.27 -18.01
CA VAL A 100 -13.72 -6.98 -16.70
C VAL A 100 -13.09 -5.72 -16.08
N ASN A 101 -11.82 -5.44 -16.38
CA ASN A 101 -11.14 -4.27 -15.84
C ASN A 101 -11.31 -2.97 -16.63
N ILE A 102 -11.79 -3.01 -17.88
CA ILE A 102 -12.09 -1.79 -18.67
C ILE A 102 -12.92 -0.76 -17.88
N PRO A 103 -14.07 -1.10 -17.28
CA PRO A 103 -14.87 -0.12 -16.52
C PRO A 103 -14.08 0.51 -15.37
N PHE A 104 -13.22 -0.27 -14.69
CA PHE A 104 -12.39 0.22 -13.60
C PHE A 104 -11.26 1.13 -14.07
N ILE A 105 -10.64 0.84 -15.22
CA ILE A 105 -9.64 1.71 -15.85
C ILE A 105 -10.26 3.06 -16.23
N LEU A 106 -11.46 3.05 -16.82
CA LEU A 106 -12.19 4.27 -17.17
C LEU A 106 -12.56 5.09 -15.93
N LEU A 107 -12.95 4.42 -14.85
CA LEU A 107 -13.22 5.07 -13.57
C LEU A 107 -11.93 5.67 -12.98
N GLY A 108 -10.83 4.92 -13.03
CA GLY A 108 -9.50 5.36 -12.58
C GLY A 108 -8.99 6.57 -13.36
N TYR A 109 -9.26 6.63 -14.67
CA TYR A 109 -8.95 7.81 -15.50
C TYR A 109 -9.63 9.07 -14.97
N ARG A 110 -10.90 8.97 -14.56
CA ARG A 110 -11.65 10.12 -14.04
C ARG A 110 -11.21 10.54 -12.63
N ILE A 111 -10.80 9.59 -11.79
CA ILE A 111 -10.49 9.85 -10.37
C ILE A 111 -9.01 10.17 -10.14
N MET A 112 -8.11 9.40 -10.74
CA MET A 112 -6.66 9.43 -10.51
C MET A 112 -5.89 10.08 -11.67
N GLY A 113 -6.56 10.31 -12.81
CA GLY A 113 -6.01 10.98 -13.98
C GLY A 113 -5.36 10.05 -15.01
N LYS A 114 -4.92 10.65 -16.12
CA LYS A 114 -4.44 9.94 -17.33
C LYS A 114 -3.23 9.04 -17.08
N SER A 115 -2.26 9.49 -16.26
CA SER A 115 -1.03 8.73 -16.05
C SER A 115 -1.29 7.42 -15.29
N PHE A 116 -2.17 7.45 -14.30
CA PHE A 116 -2.55 6.25 -13.54
C PHE A 116 -3.28 5.26 -14.44
N ALA A 117 -4.31 5.72 -15.17
CA ALA A 117 -5.09 4.85 -16.05
C ALA A 117 -4.25 4.17 -17.13
N LEU A 118 -3.26 4.87 -17.71
CA LEU A 118 -2.36 4.28 -18.70
C LEU A 118 -1.48 3.19 -18.07
N LYS A 119 -0.89 3.46 -16.90
CA LYS A 119 -0.06 2.48 -16.19
C LYS A 119 -0.87 1.25 -15.77
N THR A 120 -2.08 1.44 -15.25
CA THR A 120 -3.03 0.38 -14.90
C THR A 120 -3.42 -0.44 -16.13
N ALA A 121 -3.76 0.20 -17.25
CA ALA A 121 -4.06 -0.51 -18.50
C ALA A 121 -2.86 -1.34 -18.99
N LEU A 122 -1.63 -0.82 -18.89
CA LEU A 122 -0.42 -1.55 -19.23
C LEU A 122 -0.15 -2.71 -18.26
N ALA A 123 -0.36 -2.52 -16.96
CA ALA A 123 -0.20 -3.57 -15.95
C ALA A 123 -1.17 -4.73 -16.19
N ILE A 124 -2.46 -4.42 -16.41
CA ILE A 124 -3.51 -5.42 -16.63
C ILE A 124 -3.31 -6.13 -17.97
N SER A 125 -2.97 -5.39 -19.03
CA SER A 125 -2.65 -5.99 -20.33
C SER A 125 -1.38 -6.86 -20.25
N GLY A 126 -0.38 -6.42 -19.50
CA GLY A 126 0.85 -7.18 -19.24
C GLY A 126 0.55 -8.47 -18.47
N LEU A 127 -0.29 -8.40 -17.44
CA LEU A 127 -0.76 -9.58 -16.71
C LEU A 127 -1.48 -10.56 -17.64
N ALA A 128 -2.46 -10.07 -18.41
CA ALA A 128 -3.18 -10.89 -19.38
C ALA A 128 -2.22 -11.55 -20.40
N LEU A 129 -1.22 -10.81 -20.88
CA LEU A 129 -0.21 -11.34 -21.81
C LEU A 129 0.63 -12.43 -21.15
N VAL A 130 1.19 -12.19 -19.96
CA VAL A 130 2.00 -13.18 -19.24
C VAL A 130 1.18 -14.43 -18.93
N VAL A 131 -0.08 -14.26 -18.50
CA VAL A 131 -1.03 -15.36 -18.28
C VAL A 131 -1.41 -16.05 -19.60
N ALA A 132 -1.36 -15.39 -20.75
CA ALA A 132 -1.60 -16.06 -22.03
C ALA A 132 -0.37 -16.83 -22.54
N THR A 133 0.84 -16.27 -22.39
CA THR A 133 2.03 -16.76 -23.12
C THR A 133 3.00 -17.56 -22.27
N ILE A 134 3.07 -17.31 -20.96
CA ILE A 134 4.07 -17.94 -20.09
C ILE A 134 3.42 -19.09 -19.32
N SER A 135 3.98 -20.28 -19.44
CA SER A 135 3.59 -21.43 -18.64
C SER A 135 4.39 -21.46 -17.35
N PHE A 136 3.71 -21.59 -16.22
CA PHE A 136 4.33 -21.81 -14.92
C PHE A 136 4.06 -23.25 -14.48
N PRO A 137 5.02 -23.91 -13.82
CA PRO A 137 4.77 -25.22 -13.25
C PRO A 137 3.76 -25.12 -12.12
N ASN A 138 2.92 -26.15 -11.98
CA ASN A 138 2.11 -26.32 -10.78
C ASN A 138 3.04 -26.63 -9.60
N ILE A 139 3.04 -25.77 -8.58
CA ILE A 139 3.98 -25.84 -7.47
C ILE A 139 3.56 -26.89 -6.43
N THR A 140 2.27 -26.97 -6.14
CA THR A 140 1.72 -27.89 -5.13
C THR A 140 0.22 -28.09 -5.33
N ASN A 141 -0.28 -29.26 -4.94
CA ASN A 141 -1.71 -29.59 -4.95
C ASN A 141 -2.34 -29.53 -3.55
N ASP A 142 -1.58 -29.17 -2.52
CA ASP A 142 -2.14 -28.97 -1.18
C ASP A 142 -2.98 -27.68 -1.15
N ASN A 143 -4.28 -27.82 -0.91
CA ASN A 143 -5.23 -26.71 -0.94
C ASN A 143 -4.84 -25.56 0.00
N LEU A 144 -4.31 -25.85 1.18
CA LEU A 144 -3.94 -24.79 2.11
C LEU A 144 -2.69 -24.03 1.63
N LEU A 145 -1.68 -24.75 1.15
CA LEU A 145 -0.47 -24.13 0.58
C LEU A 145 -0.80 -23.32 -0.68
N VAL A 146 -1.68 -23.85 -1.54
CA VAL A 146 -2.18 -23.15 -2.72
C VAL A 146 -2.87 -21.85 -2.32
N ALA A 147 -3.77 -21.91 -1.34
CA ALA A 147 -4.50 -20.71 -0.92
C ALA A 147 -3.55 -19.65 -0.33
N LEU A 148 -2.65 -20.06 0.58
CA LEU A 148 -1.73 -19.16 1.26
C LEU A 148 -0.68 -18.56 0.31
N PHE A 149 0.06 -19.39 -0.43
CA PHE A 149 1.15 -18.91 -1.30
C PHE A 149 0.62 -18.31 -2.60
N GLY A 150 -0.49 -18.81 -3.13
CA GLY A 150 -1.20 -18.17 -4.24
C GLY A 150 -1.63 -16.75 -3.86
N GLY A 151 -2.22 -16.59 -2.68
CA GLY A 151 -2.55 -15.28 -2.12
C GLY A 151 -1.31 -14.41 -1.90
N PHE A 152 -0.23 -14.96 -1.33
CA PHE A 152 1.02 -14.23 -1.11
C PHE A 152 1.62 -13.66 -2.40
N PHE A 153 1.85 -14.49 -3.42
CA PHE A 153 2.45 -14.01 -4.68
C PHE A 153 1.52 -13.06 -5.42
N LEU A 154 0.21 -13.27 -5.33
CA LEU A 154 -0.78 -12.37 -5.90
C LEU A 154 -0.79 -11.01 -5.20
N GLY A 155 -0.90 -10.99 -3.87
CA GLY A 155 -0.84 -9.78 -3.06
C GLY A 155 0.47 -9.02 -3.23
N ALA A 156 1.60 -9.73 -3.33
CA ALA A 156 2.89 -9.14 -3.68
C ALA A 156 2.87 -8.50 -5.08
N GLY A 157 2.24 -9.17 -6.04
CA GLY A 157 2.10 -8.65 -7.39
C GLY A 157 1.26 -7.36 -7.47
N ILE A 158 0.13 -7.36 -6.78
CA ILE A 158 -0.75 -6.18 -6.64
C ILE A 158 0.02 -5.06 -5.94
N GLY A 159 0.65 -5.33 -4.80
CA GLY A 159 1.36 -4.32 -4.00
C GLY A 159 2.55 -3.69 -4.72
N LEU A 160 3.34 -4.49 -5.45
CA LEU A 160 4.43 -3.96 -6.28
C LEU A 160 3.90 -3.05 -7.38
N SER A 161 2.78 -3.42 -8.02
CA SER A 161 2.16 -2.59 -9.05
C SER A 161 1.63 -1.27 -8.49
N VAL A 162 1.02 -1.31 -7.31
CA VAL A 162 0.56 -0.12 -6.56
C VAL A 162 1.73 0.80 -6.23
N ARG A 163 2.88 0.25 -5.83
CA ARG A 163 4.10 1.05 -5.61
C ARG A 163 4.64 1.71 -6.88
N GLY A 164 4.43 1.09 -8.05
CA GLY A 164 4.72 1.72 -9.35
C GLY A 164 3.65 2.70 -9.84
N GLY A 165 2.60 2.93 -9.04
CA GLY A 165 1.48 3.82 -9.37
C GLY A 165 0.52 3.26 -10.41
N ALA A 166 0.32 1.94 -10.42
CA ALA A 166 -0.66 1.22 -11.22
C ALA A 166 -1.50 0.31 -10.30
N VAL A 167 -2.62 -0.20 -10.80
CA VAL A 167 -3.39 -1.24 -10.11
C VAL A 167 -3.58 -2.42 -11.06
N ILE A 168 -3.46 -3.64 -10.53
CA ILE A 168 -3.77 -4.87 -11.26
C ILE A 168 -5.25 -5.24 -11.07
N ASP A 169 -5.78 -5.05 -9.86
CA ASP A 169 -7.15 -5.41 -9.52
C ASP A 169 -8.06 -4.16 -9.44
N GLY A 170 -8.81 -3.88 -10.50
CA GLY A 170 -9.53 -2.62 -10.66
C GLY A 170 -10.63 -2.34 -9.64
N THR A 171 -11.04 -3.32 -8.83
CA THR A 171 -12.04 -3.17 -7.77
C THR A 171 -11.62 -2.22 -6.66
N GLU A 172 -10.33 -2.03 -6.44
CA GLU A 172 -9.82 -1.00 -5.51
C GLU A 172 -10.25 0.40 -5.97
N VAL A 173 -10.20 0.68 -7.27
CA VAL A 173 -10.64 1.95 -7.85
C VAL A 173 -12.14 2.12 -7.70
N LEU A 174 -12.91 1.04 -7.86
CA LEU A 174 -14.35 1.05 -7.61
C LEU A 174 -14.66 1.37 -6.14
N ALA A 175 -13.94 0.75 -5.21
CA ALA A 175 -14.11 1.03 -3.78
C ALA A 175 -13.81 2.50 -3.44
N ILE A 176 -12.80 3.13 -4.07
CA ILE A 176 -12.51 4.58 -3.90
C ILE A 176 -13.67 5.43 -4.37
N PHE A 177 -14.26 5.06 -5.50
CA PHE A 177 -15.39 5.81 -6.04
C PHE A 177 -16.63 5.70 -5.14
N LEU A 178 -16.98 4.48 -4.74
CA LEU A 178 -18.18 4.21 -3.95
C LEU A 178 -18.05 4.75 -2.52
N SER A 179 -16.86 4.70 -1.92
CA SER A 179 -16.65 5.21 -0.55
C SER A 179 -16.90 6.71 -0.48
N ARG A 180 -16.40 7.45 -1.47
CA ARG A 180 -16.66 8.89 -1.60
C ARG A 180 -18.13 9.21 -1.87
N LYS A 181 -18.85 8.33 -2.57
CA LYS A 181 -20.26 8.51 -2.91
C LYS A 181 -21.20 8.22 -1.75
N PHE A 182 -20.91 7.17 -0.98
CA PHE A 182 -21.77 6.70 0.12
C PHE A 182 -21.32 7.16 1.51
N GLY A 183 -20.14 7.77 1.64
CA GLY A 183 -19.59 8.20 2.92
C GLY A 183 -19.15 7.03 3.83
N THR A 184 -18.96 5.85 3.26
CA THR A 184 -18.50 4.64 3.97
C THR A 184 -17.00 4.47 3.84
N THR A 185 -16.42 3.55 4.62
CA THR A 185 -14.99 3.24 4.47
C THR A 185 -14.73 2.44 3.19
N MET A 186 -13.50 2.51 2.69
CA MET A 186 -13.00 1.68 1.60
C MET A 186 -13.16 0.19 1.90
N GLY A 187 -12.80 -0.21 3.12
CA GLY A 187 -12.83 -1.60 3.57
C GLY A 187 -14.24 -2.18 3.52
N ASP A 188 -15.25 -1.43 3.97
CA ASP A 188 -16.64 -1.89 3.97
C ASP A 188 -17.14 -2.24 2.57
N ILE A 189 -16.77 -1.43 1.57
CA ILE A 189 -17.18 -1.67 0.17
C ILE A 189 -16.47 -2.90 -0.39
N ILE A 190 -15.18 -3.05 -0.11
CA ILE A 190 -14.40 -4.21 -0.57
C ILE A 190 -14.97 -5.49 0.04
N ILE A 191 -15.29 -5.48 1.35
CA ILE A 191 -15.93 -6.60 2.02
C ILE A 191 -17.28 -6.94 1.37
N MET A 192 -18.12 -5.93 1.11
CA MET A 192 -19.42 -6.15 0.46
C MET A 192 -19.27 -6.80 -0.92
N ILE A 193 -18.33 -6.31 -1.74
CA ILE A 193 -18.04 -6.88 -3.07
C ILE A 193 -17.57 -8.34 -2.92
N ASN A 194 -16.65 -8.60 -1.99
CA ASN A 194 -16.10 -9.94 -1.81
C ASN A 194 -17.11 -10.93 -1.23
N VAL A 195 -18.04 -10.50 -0.36
CA VAL A 195 -19.15 -11.34 0.10
C VAL A 195 -20.00 -11.80 -1.10
N LEU A 196 -20.27 -10.92 -2.05
CA LEU A 196 -21.00 -11.29 -3.28
C LEU A 196 -20.18 -12.26 -4.14
N ILE A 197 -18.88 -12.01 -4.32
CA ILE A 197 -18.00 -12.88 -5.12
C ILE A 197 -17.90 -14.28 -4.50
N PHE A 198 -17.57 -14.38 -3.22
CA PHE A 198 -17.43 -15.66 -2.52
C PHE A 198 -18.77 -16.38 -2.35
N GLY A 199 -19.87 -15.65 -2.14
CA GLY A 199 -21.21 -16.23 -2.15
C GLY A 199 -21.57 -16.85 -3.50
N THR A 200 -21.20 -16.17 -4.60
CA THR A 200 -21.36 -16.69 -5.96
C THR A 200 -20.47 -17.92 -6.20
N ALA A 201 -19.22 -17.88 -5.73
CA ALA A 201 -18.29 -19.01 -5.80
C ALA A 201 -18.81 -20.24 -5.03
N ALA A 202 -19.40 -20.02 -3.85
CA ALA A 202 -19.99 -21.07 -3.03
C ALA A 202 -21.17 -21.75 -3.73
N TYR A 203 -21.96 -20.98 -4.47
CA TYR A 203 -23.12 -21.47 -5.21
C TYR A 203 -22.72 -22.23 -6.49
N PHE A 204 -21.77 -21.71 -7.28
CA PHE A 204 -21.41 -22.27 -8.59
C PHE A 204 -20.28 -23.29 -8.58
N LEU A 205 -19.32 -23.20 -7.64
CA LEU A 205 -18.16 -24.09 -7.60
C LEU A 205 -18.26 -25.08 -6.43
N SER A 206 -18.15 -24.58 -5.20
CA SER A 206 -18.43 -25.29 -3.96
C SER A 206 -18.18 -24.37 -2.75
N VAL A 207 -18.77 -24.71 -1.61
CA VAL A 207 -18.49 -24.00 -0.34
C VAL A 207 -17.01 -24.11 0.04
N GLU A 208 -16.37 -25.26 -0.21
CA GLU A 208 -14.95 -25.48 0.09
C GLU A 208 -14.05 -24.54 -0.73
N ILE A 209 -14.30 -24.42 -2.04
CA ILE A 209 -13.56 -23.49 -2.92
C ILE A 209 -13.77 -22.04 -2.44
N ALA A 210 -14.98 -21.67 -2.02
CA ALA A 210 -15.24 -20.35 -1.49
C ALA A 210 -14.46 -20.06 -0.20
N LEU A 211 -14.38 -21.01 0.73
CA LEU A 211 -13.61 -20.87 1.97
C LEU A 211 -12.11 -20.76 1.68
N TYR A 212 -11.55 -21.57 0.78
CA TYR A 212 -10.15 -21.42 0.35
C TYR A 212 -9.90 -20.10 -0.36
N SER A 213 -10.85 -19.62 -1.17
CA SER A 213 -10.78 -18.30 -1.82
C SER A 213 -10.76 -17.15 -0.81
N MET A 214 -11.50 -17.27 0.30
CA MET A 214 -11.41 -16.31 1.41
C MET A 214 -10.02 -16.33 2.06
N VAL A 215 -9.41 -17.50 2.25
CA VAL A 215 -8.04 -17.63 2.77
C VAL A 215 -7.03 -17.01 1.80
N THR A 216 -7.18 -17.27 0.50
CA THR A 216 -6.38 -16.65 -0.56
C THR A 216 -6.45 -15.13 -0.50
N TYR A 217 -7.67 -14.58 -0.43
CA TYR A 217 -7.86 -13.15 -0.36
C TYR A 217 -7.27 -12.53 0.93
N LEU A 218 -7.42 -13.19 2.08
CA LEU A 218 -6.80 -12.72 3.33
C LEU A 218 -5.27 -12.72 3.24
N SER A 219 -4.68 -13.76 2.64
CA SER A 219 -3.23 -13.83 2.40
C SER A 219 -2.78 -12.75 1.42
N ALA A 220 -3.53 -12.53 0.34
CA ALA A 220 -3.25 -11.48 -0.65
C ALA A 220 -3.35 -10.08 -0.04
N SER A 221 -4.42 -9.78 0.69
CA SER A 221 -4.61 -8.49 1.38
C SER A 221 -3.50 -8.23 2.40
N LYS A 222 -3.11 -9.22 3.20
CA LYS A 222 -2.00 -9.04 4.15
C LYS A 222 -0.66 -8.84 3.47
N THR A 223 -0.41 -9.55 2.37
CA THR A 223 0.84 -9.38 1.61
C THR A 223 0.87 -8.05 0.88
N LEU A 224 -0.27 -7.59 0.35
CA LEU A 224 -0.46 -6.28 -0.24
C LEU A 224 -0.12 -5.17 0.76
N ASP A 225 -0.74 -5.20 1.94
CA ASP A 225 -0.48 -4.24 3.03
C ASP A 225 1.00 -4.22 3.38
N PHE A 226 1.60 -5.40 3.56
CA PHE A 226 3.03 -5.54 3.86
C PHE A 226 3.93 -4.95 2.76
N VAL A 227 3.60 -5.14 1.48
CA VAL A 227 4.42 -4.64 0.36
C VAL A 227 4.32 -3.13 0.22
N ILE A 228 3.11 -2.57 0.39
CA ILE A 228 2.84 -1.14 0.25
C ILE A 228 3.33 -0.37 1.48
N GLU A 229 2.88 -0.78 2.66
CA GLU A 229 3.08 -0.04 3.90
C GLU A 229 4.34 -0.46 4.65
N GLY A 230 4.89 -1.63 4.32
CA GLY A 230 6.03 -2.21 5.02
C GLY A 230 5.62 -2.93 6.30
N ILE A 231 6.62 -3.30 7.10
CA ILE A 231 6.38 -3.76 8.47
C ILE A 231 6.17 -2.51 9.32
N GLU A 232 5.02 -2.40 9.99
CA GLU A 232 4.83 -1.42 11.05
C GLU A 232 5.75 -1.79 12.22
N GLU A 233 6.97 -1.25 12.21
CA GLU A 233 7.99 -1.58 13.22
C GLU A 233 7.93 -0.66 14.44
N TYR A 234 7.39 0.54 14.28
CA TYR A 234 7.41 1.60 15.27
C TYR A 234 6.01 1.97 15.75
N THR A 235 5.92 2.30 17.03
CA THR A 235 4.70 2.80 17.67
C THR A 235 5.04 4.10 18.37
N GLY A 236 4.29 5.14 18.02
CA GLY A 236 4.29 6.41 18.73
C GLY A 236 3.45 6.26 19.98
N VAL A 237 4.04 6.66 21.11
CA VAL A 237 3.39 6.57 22.42
C VAL A 237 3.31 7.99 22.98
N THR A 238 2.08 8.44 23.17
CA THR A 238 1.75 9.71 23.81
C THR A 238 1.31 9.42 25.24
N ILE A 239 1.99 10.00 26.22
CA ILE A 239 1.77 9.74 27.64
C ILE A 239 1.41 11.06 28.31
N VAL A 240 0.28 11.07 28.99
CA VAL A 240 -0.20 12.19 29.80
C VAL A 240 -0.33 11.71 31.23
N SER A 241 0.48 12.28 32.12
CA SER A 241 0.52 11.92 33.54
C SER A 241 1.02 13.11 34.37
N PRO A 242 0.56 13.27 35.63
CA PRO A 242 1.15 14.21 36.56
C PRO A 242 2.59 13.85 36.95
N LEU A 243 3.00 12.58 36.87
CA LEU A 243 4.35 12.09 37.16
C LEU A 243 5.25 12.10 35.92
N ASN A 244 5.14 13.16 35.11
CA ASN A 244 5.78 13.21 33.79
C ASN A 244 7.33 13.16 33.86
N GLU A 245 7.96 13.79 34.85
CA GLU A 245 9.43 13.81 34.96
C GLU A 245 9.99 12.43 35.32
N GLU A 246 9.32 11.67 36.19
CA GLU A 246 9.74 10.29 36.54
C GLU A 246 9.60 9.34 35.36
N ILE A 247 8.48 9.44 34.62
CA ILE A 247 8.25 8.67 33.40
C ILE A 247 9.30 9.03 32.35
N ARG A 248 9.58 10.32 32.15
CA ARG A 248 10.59 10.83 31.23
C ARG A 248 11.97 10.26 31.56
N ASP A 249 12.37 10.31 32.83
CA ASP A 249 13.68 9.84 33.28
C ASP A 249 13.86 8.34 33.00
N ILE A 250 12.85 7.53 33.29
CA ILE A 250 12.88 6.09 33.02
C ILE A 250 12.94 5.79 31.52
N ILE A 251 12.22 6.54 30.68
CA ILE A 251 12.27 6.35 29.22
C ILE A 251 13.68 6.68 28.68
N ILE A 252 14.28 7.79 29.13
CA ILE A 252 15.61 8.20 28.66
C ILE A 252 16.70 7.29 29.22
N ASN A 253 16.77 7.13 30.54
CA ASN A 253 17.94 6.54 31.20
C ASN A 253 17.86 5.01 31.28
N LYS A 254 16.67 4.45 31.46
CA LYS A 254 16.50 3.00 31.64
C LYS A 254 16.17 2.28 30.34
N LEU A 255 15.31 2.88 29.51
CA LEU A 255 14.91 2.29 28.23
C LEU A 255 15.82 2.74 27.07
N GLY A 256 16.43 3.92 27.17
CA GLY A 256 17.38 4.43 26.17
C GLY A 256 16.69 5.06 24.96
N HIS A 257 15.47 5.59 25.15
CA HIS A 257 14.66 6.15 24.06
C HIS A 257 14.58 7.67 24.16
N GLY A 258 14.63 8.33 23.00
CA GLY A 258 14.34 9.75 22.92
C GLY A 258 12.90 10.07 23.29
N VAL A 259 12.70 11.22 23.93
CA VAL A 259 11.40 11.78 24.27
C VAL A 259 11.29 13.20 23.75
N THR A 260 10.09 13.58 23.32
CA THR A 260 9.72 14.96 22.99
C THR A 260 8.66 15.39 23.97
N MET A 261 8.86 16.55 24.60
CA MET A 261 7.88 17.14 25.52
C MET A 261 7.00 18.12 24.75
N TYR A 262 5.69 17.91 24.79
CA TYR A 262 4.72 18.90 24.33
C TYR A 262 4.11 19.64 25.51
N ASN A 263 4.01 20.96 25.40
CA ASN A 263 3.24 21.77 26.33
C ASN A 263 1.79 21.84 25.84
N GLY A 264 0.90 21.16 26.56
CA GLY A 264 -0.53 21.17 26.33
C GLY A 264 -1.28 21.99 27.36
N LYS A 265 -2.56 22.21 27.09
CA LYS A 265 -3.53 22.69 28.07
C LYS A 265 -4.61 21.64 28.22
N GLY A 266 -4.96 21.32 29.46
CA GLY A 266 -6.11 20.48 29.75
C GLY A 266 -7.37 21.08 29.14
N GLY A 267 -8.25 20.22 28.63
CA GLY A 267 -9.58 20.62 28.17
C GLY A 267 -10.45 21.15 29.31
N TYR A 268 -11.72 21.44 29.04
CA TYR A 268 -12.69 21.83 30.06
C TYR A 268 -12.92 20.67 31.04
N GLY A 269 -12.19 20.66 32.15
CA GLY A 269 -12.56 19.89 33.33
C GLY A 269 -13.90 20.40 33.89
N LYS A 270 -14.57 19.60 34.74
CA LYS A 270 -15.85 19.94 35.38
C LYS A 270 -15.87 21.30 36.12
N MET A 271 -14.71 21.91 36.37
CA MET A 271 -14.55 23.18 37.09
C MET A 271 -13.97 24.34 36.24
N GLY A 272 -13.83 24.19 34.91
CA GLY A 272 -13.44 25.30 34.04
C GLY A 272 -11.97 25.76 34.13
N GLU A 273 -11.13 25.10 34.93
CA GLU A 273 -9.69 25.39 34.98
C GLU A 273 -8.93 24.67 33.85
N SER A 274 -8.29 25.45 32.99
CA SER A 274 -7.34 24.94 31.99
C SER A 274 -5.94 24.89 32.63
N LYS A 275 -5.57 23.72 33.17
CA LYS A 275 -4.22 23.49 33.69
C LYS A 275 -3.26 23.23 32.53
N ASN A 276 -2.06 23.80 32.60
CA ASN A 276 -0.98 23.40 31.70
C ASN A 276 -0.63 21.94 32.02
N ILE A 277 -0.54 21.11 30.99
CA ILE A 277 -0.14 19.70 31.09
C ILE A 277 1.05 19.48 30.19
N GLU A 278 2.01 18.70 30.67
CA GLU A 278 3.13 18.24 29.86
C GLU A 278 2.82 16.85 29.34
N ILE A 279 3.01 16.68 28.03
CA ILE A 279 2.69 15.45 27.32
C ILE A 279 4.02 14.88 26.80
N ILE A 280 4.32 13.65 27.19
CA ILE A 280 5.52 12.95 26.73
C ILE A 280 5.17 12.23 25.44
N TYR A 281 6.00 12.41 24.41
CA TYR A 281 5.92 11.65 23.19
C TYR A 281 7.21 10.89 22.94
N THR A 282 7.11 9.59 22.72
CA THR A 282 8.26 8.74 22.38
C THR A 282 7.89 7.79 21.25
N VAL A 283 8.91 7.33 20.52
CA VAL A 283 8.75 6.31 19.49
C VAL A 283 9.55 5.09 19.89
N VAL A 284 8.87 3.97 20.02
CA VAL A 284 9.48 2.70 20.41
C VAL A 284 9.15 1.61 19.39
N THR A 285 9.93 0.53 19.38
CA THR A 285 9.62 -0.63 18.55
C THR A 285 8.53 -1.48 19.20
N ARG A 286 7.85 -2.33 18.41
CA ARG A 286 6.81 -3.25 18.92
C ARG A 286 7.30 -4.17 20.04
N LEU A 287 8.57 -4.56 20.03
CA LEU A 287 9.20 -5.40 21.07
C LEU A 287 9.44 -4.65 22.39
N GLU A 288 9.56 -3.33 22.33
CA GLU A 288 9.83 -2.47 23.47
C GLU A 288 8.56 -1.95 24.15
N LEU A 289 7.42 -1.99 23.45
CA LEU A 289 6.12 -1.53 23.96
C LEU A 289 5.73 -2.15 25.30
N ASN A 290 5.90 -3.47 25.45
CA ASN A 290 5.54 -4.13 26.70
C ASN A 290 6.37 -3.62 27.88
N LYS A 291 7.69 -3.43 27.68
CA LYS A 291 8.59 -2.91 28.71
C LYS A 291 8.26 -1.45 29.07
N LEU A 292 7.93 -0.64 28.07
CA LEU A 292 7.51 0.75 28.27
C LEU A 292 6.20 0.82 29.07
N ASN A 293 5.18 0.05 28.68
CA ASN A 293 3.89 0.04 29.37
C ASN A 293 4.00 -0.46 30.81
N GLU A 294 4.80 -1.50 31.07
CA GLU A 294 5.09 -1.96 32.43
C GLU A 294 5.80 -0.88 33.25
N ALA A 295 6.80 -0.21 32.66
CA ALA A 295 7.52 0.87 33.34
C ALA A 295 6.59 2.04 33.70
N ILE A 296 5.74 2.50 32.78
CA ILE A 296 4.76 3.55 33.03
C ILE A 296 3.77 3.13 34.10
N LYS A 297 3.19 1.93 33.99
CA LYS A 297 2.19 1.42 34.94
C LYS A 297 2.73 1.27 36.36
N ASN A 298 4.02 0.98 36.51
CA ASN A 298 4.67 0.90 37.82
C ASN A 298 4.87 2.27 38.49
N ILE A 299 4.99 3.34 37.70
CA ILE A 299 5.15 4.72 38.19
C ILE A 299 3.77 5.33 38.44
N ASP A 300 2.91 5.28 37.41
CA ASP A 300 1.59 5.85 37.43
C ASP A 300 0.57 4.89 36.77
N PRO A 301 -0.17 4.11 37.57
CA PRO A 301 -1.25 3.26 37.07
C PRO A 301 -2.39 4.03 36.39
N GLU A 302 -2.56 5.33 36.69
CA GLU A 302 -3.62 6.19 36.16
C GLU A 302 -3.14 7.02 34.95
N ALA A 303 -1.92 6.78 34.45
CA ALA A 303 -1.38 7.47 33.29
C ALA A 303 -2.22 7.21 32.03
N PHE A 304 -2.55 8.28 31.31
CA PHE A 304 -3.26 8.17 30.04
C PHE A 304 -2.25 7.96 28.90
N VAL A 305 -2.26 6.76 28.32
CA VAL A 305 -1.33 6.35 27.26
C VAL A 305 -2.09 6.11 25.96
N VAL A 306 -1.74 6.85 24.91
CA VAL A 306 -2.26 6.68 23.55
C VAL A 306 -1.17 6.14 22.66
N MET A 307 -1.45 5.02 22.00
CA MET A 307 -0.55 4.40 21.04
C MET A 307 -1.04 4.65 19.62
N SER A 308 -0.12 4.96 18.72
CA SER A 308 -0.41 5.17 17.29
C SER A 308 0.66 4.48 16.47
N SER A 309 0.24 3.72 15.45
CA SER A 309 1.19 3.08 14.56
C SER A 309 1.93 4.13 13.73
N ILE A 310 3.26 3.99 13.63
CA ILE A 310 4.10 4.86 12.82
C ILE A 310 4.67 4.06 11.67
N LYS A 311 4.34 4.47 10.44
CA LYS A 311 4.77 3.78 9.21
C LYS A 311 6.28 3.89 8.95
N ASP A 312 6.87 5.07 9.18
CA ASP A 312 8.31 5.30 9.00
C ASP A 312 8.79 6.47 9.88
N THR A 313 10.06 6.45 10.29
CA THR A 313 10.71 7.56 11.01
C THR A 313 12.10 7.82 10.42
N LYS A 314 12.50 9.09 10.34
CA LYS A 314 13.84 9.49 9.88
C LYS A 314 14.48 10.47 10.86
N GLY A 315 15.69 10.15 11.31
CA GLY A 315 16.42 10.93 12.33
C GLY A 315 15.99 10.61 13.77
N GLY A 316 16.49 11.39 14.74
CA GLY A 316 16.18 11.25 16.18
C GLY A 316 17.05 10.25 16.94
N MET A 317 16.95 10.24 18.28
CA MET A 317 17.53 9.22 19.17
C MET A 317 16.60 8.01 19.26
N ILE A 318 16.48 7.30 18.14
CA ILE A 318 15.87 5.96 18.10
C ILE A 318 17.03 4.98 18.10
N LYS A 319 17.01 4.00 19.02
CA LYS A 319 18.06 2.99 19.11
C LYS A 319 18.20 2.31 17.74
N LYS A 320 19.37 2.47 17.11
CA LYS A 320 19.66 1.83 15.82
C LYS A 320 19.61 0.30 16.02
N ARG A 321 19.09 -0.40 15.01
CA ARG A 321 18.97 -1.86 14.99
C ARG A 321 20.30 -2.51 15.38
N PRO A 322 20.29 -3.59 16.18
CA PRO A 322 21.46 -4.45 16.36
C PRO A 322 21.55 -5.49 15.23
N LEU A 323 21.41 -5.07 13.97
CA LEU A 323 21.54 -5.96 12.81
C LEU A 323 22.24 -5.23 11.66
N ASP A 324 23.56 -5.10 11.77
CA ASP A 324 24.47 -5.09 10.64
C ASP A 324 25.01 -6.52 10.49
N HIS A 325 24.36 -7.31 9.63
CA HIS A 325 24.89 -8.55 9.07
C HIS A 325 24.70 -8.51 7.56
#